data_AF-A0A097AQM4-F1
#
_entry.id   AF-A0A097AQM4-F1
#
_cell.length_a   1.000
_cell.length_b   1.000
_cell.length_c   1.000
_cell.angle_alpha   90.00
_cell.angle_beta   90.00
_cell.angle_gamma   90.00
#
_symmetry.space_group_name_H-M   'P 1'
#
loop_
_entity.id
_entity.type
_entity.pdbx_description
1 polymer ?
#
loop_
_entity_poly.entity_id
_entity_poly.type
_entity_poly.pdbx_seq_one_letter_code
_entity_poly.pdbx_strand_id
1 'polypeptide(L)' 'MLLDIRHIVGIILLFVQGLMKIIRESKDFYELERGIHELNKKYQDNFLSGQQKRWIKS' A
#
# COMPACT_ATOMS: atom_id res chain seq x y z
N MET A 1 14.41 -4.05 14.18
CA MET A 1 14.80 -4.46 12.81
C MET A 1 14.72 -3.23 11.94
N LEU A 2 15.86 -2.67 11.53
CA LEU A 2 15.89 -1.51 10.63
C LEU A 2 15.20 -1.91 9.32
N LEU A 3 14.18 -1.16 8.92
CA LEU A 3 13.67 -1.24 7.56
C LEU A 3 14.83 -0.82 6.63
N ASP A 4 15.35 -1.76 5.85
CA ASP A 4 16.33 -1.49 4.81
C ASP A 4 15.74 -0.44 3.85
N ILE A 5 16.53 0.58 3.49
CA ILE A 5 16.13 1.65 2.58
C ILE A 5 15.55 1.10 1.27
N ARG A 6 16.04 -0.06 0.81
CA ARG A 6 15.51 -0.74 -0.37
C ARG A 6 14.07 -1.22 -0.18
N HIS A 7 13.72 -1.70 1.01
CA HIS A 7 12.35 -2.08 1.35
C HIS A 7 11.44 -0.87 1.44
N ILE A 8 11.92 0.23 2.03
CA ILE A 8 11.18 1.50 2.11
C ILE A 8 10.89 2.02 0.70
N VAL A 9 11.91 2.11 -0.15
CA VAL A 9 11.80 2.55 -1.54
C VAL A 9 10.87 1.64 -2.34
N GLY A 10 10.95 0.31 -2.14
CA GLY A 10 10.04 -0.65 -2.78
C GLY A 10 8.57 -0.43 -2.42
N ILE A 11 8.27 -0.21 -1.14
CA ILE A 11 6.91 0.06 -0.66
C ILE A 11 6.38 1.38 -1.27
N ILE A 12 7.21 2.44 -1.29
CA ILE A 12 6.83 3.73 -1.86
C ILE A 12 6.53 3.60 -3.36
N LEU A 13 7.37 2.88 -4.11
CA LEU A 13 7.18 2.68 -5.55
C LEU A 13 5.87 1.95 -5.86
N LEU A 14 5.57 0.87 -5.11
CA LEU A 14 4.31 0.14 -5.27
C LEU A 14 3.09 1.01 -4.91
N PHE A 15 3.24 1.92 -3.93
CA PHE A 15 2.16 2.83 -3.53
C PHE A 15 1.88 3.85 -4.64
N VAL A 16 2.93 4.48 -5.18
CA VAL A 16 2.83 5.44 -6.29
C VAL A 16 2.23 4.79 -7.55
N GLN A 17 2.62 3.55 -7.86
CA GLN A 17 2.01 2.81 -8.98
C GLN A 17 0.51 2.57 -8.78
N GLY A 18 0.11 2.20 -7.56
CA GLY A 18 -1.31 2.04 -7.20
C GLY A 18 -2.09 3.34 -7.37
N LEU A 19 -1.55 4.46 -6.87
CA LEU A 19 -2.15 5.78 -7.02
C LEU A 19 -2.28 6.22 -8.48
N MET A 20 -1.21 6.05 -9.28
CA MET A 20 -1.23 6.37 -10.71
C MET A 20 -2.31 5.58 -11.47
N LYS A 21 -2.50 4.30 -11.11
CA LYS A 21 -3.55 3.48 -11.70
C LYS A 21 -4.94 4.02 -11.36
N ILE A 22 -5.21 4.34 -10.09
CA ILE A 22 -6.49 4.89 -9.65
C ILE A 22 -6.76 6.21 -10.39
N ILE A 23 -5.82 7.15 -10.37
CA ILE A 23 -5.98 8.46 -11.04
C ILE A 23 -6.29 8.30 -12.54
N ARG A 24 -5.70 7.30 -13.20
CA ARG A 24 -5.90 7.04 -14.64
C ARG A 24 -7.23 6.35 -14.95
N GLU A 25 -7.71 5.47 -14.07
CA GLU A 25 -8.90 4.64 -14.31
C GLU A 25 -10.19 5.26 -13.73
N SER A 26 -10.07 6.14 -12.75
CA SER A 26 -11.21 6.84 -12.16
C SER A 26 -11.84 7.83 -13.14
N LYS A 27 -13.15 7.67 -13.35
CA LYS A 27 -13.93 8.53 -14.26
C LYS A 27 -14.49 9.77 -13.57
N ASP A 28 -14.61 9.70 -12.25
CA ASP A 28 -15.12 10.78 -11.41
C ASP A 28 -14.42 10.80 -10.05
N PHE A 29 -14.75 11.81 -9.25
CA PHE A 29 -14.16 12.02 -7.93
C PHE A 29 -14.55 10.93 -6.92
N TYR A 30 -15.71 10.30 -7.09
CA TYR A 30 -16.17 9.23 -6.20
C TYR A 30 -15.36 7.95 -6.42
N GLU A 31 -15.11 7.56 -7.67
CA GLU A 31 -14.23 6.43 -8.00
C GLU A 31 -12.79 6.66 -7.53
N LEU A 32 -12.32 7.91 -7.60
CA LEU A 32 -10.99 8.30 -7.10
C LEU A 32 -10.90 8.15 -5.58
N GLU A 33 -11.86 8.71 -4.84
CA GLU A 33 -11.91 8.64 -3.38
C GLU A 33 -12.00 7.18 -2.89
N ARG A 34 -12.89 6.40 -3.53
CA ARG A 34 -13.03 4.97 -3.24
C ARG A 34 -11.75 4.20 -3.52
N GLY A 35 -11.11 4.43 -4.67
CA GLY A 35 -9.87 3.76 -5.04
C GLY A 35 -8.73 4.06 -4.06
N ILE A 36 -8.60 5.31 -3.61
CA ILE A 36 -7.60 5.72 -2.60
C ILE A 36 -7.89 5.04 -1.26
N HIS A 37 -9.17 4.98 -0.85
CA HIS A 37 -9.56 4.33 0.40
C HIS A 37 -9.23 2.82 0.39
N GLU A 38 -9.54 2.13 -0.71
CA GLU A 38 -9.22 0.71 -0.88
C GLU A 38 -7.70 0.46 -0.92
N LEU A 39 -6.93 1.35 -1.56
CA LEU A 39 -5.47 1.27 -1.57
C LEU A 39 -4.90 1.39 -0.16
N ASN A 40 -5.33 2.39 0.61
CA ASN A 40 -4.89 2.57 2.00
C ASN A 40 -5.21 1.36 2.87
N LYS A 41 -6.42 0.81 2.77
CA LYS A 41 -6.83 -0.38 3.52
C LYS A 41 -5.93 -1.58 3.20
N LYS A 42 -5.64 -1.81 1.92
CA LYS A 42 -4.77 -2.91 1.47
C LYS A 42 -3.34 -2.77 2.02
N TYR A 43 -2.81 -1.55 2.08
CA TYR A 43 -1.50 -1.31 2.67
C TYR A 43 -1.50 -1.48 4.18
N GLN A 44 -2.56 -1.06 4.87
CA GLN A 44 -2.72 -1.28 6.30
C GLN A 44 -2.76 -2.77 6.64
N ASP A 45 -3.54 -3.56 5.89
CA ASP A 45 -3.65 -5.01 6.09
C ASP A 45 -2.33 -5.73 5.77
N ASN A 46 -1.65 -5.37 4.67
CA ASN A 46 -0.35 -5.95 4.31
C ASN A 46 0.77 -5.56 5.28
N PHE A 47 0.74 -4.33 5.79
CA PHE A 47 1.72 -3.86 6.77
C PHE A 47 1.51 -4.56 8.11
N LEU A 48 0.27 -4.66 8.59
CA LEU A 48 -0.06 -5.33 9.86
C LEU A 48 0.15 -6.85 9.79
N SER A 49 -0.27 -7.51 8.71
CA SER A 49 -0.07 -8.96 8.52
C SER A 49 1.39 -9.33 8.25
N GLY A 50 2.15 -8.45 7.58
CA GLY A 50 3.59 -8.60 7.38
C GLY A 50 4.38 -8.51 8.70
N GLN A 51 3.95 -7.65 9.63
CA GLN A 51 4.48 -7.65 11.00
C GLN A 51 4.05 -8.90 11.76
N GLN A 52 2.78 -9.33 11.68
CA GLN A 52 2.24 -10.49 12.41
C GLN A 52 2.91 -11.82 12.03
N LYS A 53 3.24 -12.03 10.74
CA LYS A 53 4.02 -13.21 10.30
C LYS A 53 5.45 -13.23 10.85
N ARG A 54 6.02 -12.07 11.20
CA ARG A 54 7.34 -11.97 11.84
C ARG A 54 7.31 -12.29 13.33
N TRP A 55 6.17 -12.08 14.00
CA TRP A 55 5.98 -12.42 15.42
C TRP A 55 5.76 -13.92 15.66
N ILE A 56 5.09 -14.62 14.73
CA ILE A 56 4.81 -16.07 14.87
C ILE A 56 6.04 -16.95 14.55
N LYS A 57 7.07 -16.37 13.91
CA LYS A 57 8.30 -17.08 13.53
C LYS A 57 9.53 -16.68 14.37
N SER A 58 9.34 -15.92 15.45
CA SER A 58 10.42 -15.55 16.40
C SER A 58 10.31 -16.33 17.70
#